data_AF-A0A7C5JGL2-F1
#
_entry.id   AF-A0A7C5JGL2-F1
#
_cell.length_a   1.000
_cell.length_b   1.000
_cell.length_c   1.000
_cell.angle_alpha   90.00
_cell.angle_beta   90.00
_cell.angle_gamma   90.00
#
_symmetry.space_group_name_H-M   'P 1'
#
loop_
_entity.id
_entity.type
_entity.pdbx_description
1 polymer ?
#
loop_
_entity_poly.entity_id
_entity_poly.type
_entity_poly.pdbx_seq_one_letter_code
_entity_poly.pdbx_strand_id
1 'polypeptide(L)'
;MRKVSINRLLNRAEEQFSSGEYNSAMTTYGLLLRDYPMHNDAKIGAFLCDIGMENNEEAQALYDYYQIIKTEQDNADEAMMSLISTLDSTKDQIAQLLSPTEDKIEYQDGIGYRDFLEFVDNRGDFSRAFEDVMFSTRVILKGKEE
;
A
#
# COMPACT_ATOMS: atom_id res chain seq x y z
N MET A 1 38.42 1.75 12.31
CA MET A 1 38.02 1.71 10.88
C MET A 1 36.51 1.53 10.66
N ARG A 2 35.80 0.61 11.34
CA ARG A 2 34.35 0.37 11.11
C ARG A 2 33.42 1.57 11.40
N LYS A 3 33.67 2.38 12.44
CA LYS A 3 32.85 3.58 12.73
C LYS A 3 32.96 4.67 11.65
N VAL A 4 34.13 4.79 11.03
CA VAL A 4 34.38 5.79 9.97
C VAL A 4 33.61 5.45 8.69
N SER A 5 33.40 4.15 8.40
CA SER A 5 32.60 3.75 7.24
C SER A 5 31.10 3.99 7.42
N ILE A 6 30.58 3.92 8.65
CA ILE A 6 29.16 4.19 8.95
C ILE A 6 28.82 5.65 8.64
N ASN A 7 29.47 6.59 9.33
CA ASN A 7 29.18 8.02 9.17
C ASN A 7 29.39 8.48 7.73
N ARG A 8 30.39 7.94 7.03
CA ARG A 8 30.62 8.26 5.61
C ARG A 8 29.47 7.81 4.71
N LEU A 9 28.93 6.61 4.94
CA LEU A 9 27.80 6.09 4.16
C LEU A 9 26.51 6.83 4.52
N LEU A 10 26.30 7.12 5.80
CA LEU A 10 25.14 7.87 6.28
C LEU A 10 25.11 9.28 5.67
N ASN A 11 26.18 10.07 5.84
CA ASN A 11 26.25 11.42 5.29
C ASN A 11 26.07 11.43 3.77
N ARG A 12 26.67 10.47 3.06
CA ARG A 12 26.48 10.35 1.61
C ARG A 12 25.02 10.08 1.25
N ALA A 13 24.34 9.21 1.98
CA ALA A 13 22.94 8.91 1.73
C ALA A 13 22.04 10.13 2.01
N GLU A 14 22.33 10.87 3.08
CA GLU A 14 21.64 12.12 3.42
C GLU A 14 21.85 13.21 2.36
N GLU A 15 23.08 13.40 1.86
CA GLU A 15 23.37 14.33 0.77
C GLU A 15 22.62 13.98 -0.53
N GLN A 16 22.61 12.69 -0.88
CA GLN A 16 21.85 12.18 -2.03
C GLN A 16 20.35 12.40 -1.85
N PHE A 17 19.83 12.14 -0.65
CA PHE A 17 18.43 12.34 -0.30
C PHE A 17 18.03 13.81 -0.42
N SER A 18 18.79 14.73 0.18
CA SER A 18 18.52 16.18 0.11
C SER A 18 18.64 16.74 -1.32
N SER A 19 19.36 16.05 -2.21
CA SER A 19 19.45 16.39 -3.63
C SER A 19 18.32 15.80 -4.47
N GLY A 20 17.38 15.06 -3.87
CA GLY A 20 16.30 14.37 -4.56
C GLY A 20 16.74 13.10 -5.30
N GLU A 21 17.97 12.64 -5.11
CA GLU A 21 18.50 11.41 -5.72
C GLU A 21 18.07 10.16 -4.93
N TYR A 22 16.76 9.94 -4.79
CA TYR A 22 16.21 8.92 -3.89
C TYR A 22 16.65 7.49 -4.21
N ASN A 23 16.82 7.12 -5.48
CA ASN A 23 17.33 5.81 -5.87
C ASN A 23 18.78 5.59 -5.42
N SER A 24 19.61 6.62 -5.55
CA SER A 24 21.00 6.61 -5.11
C SER A 24 21.08 6.55 -3.59
N ALA A 25 20.28 7.37 -2.90
CA ALA A 25 20.19 7.41 -1.45
C ALA A 25 19.73 6.06 -0.88
N MET A 26 18.65 5.47 -1.44
CA MET A 26 18.13 4.16 -1.07
C MET A 26 19.20 3.06 -1.19
N THR A 27 19.97 3.08 -2.28
CA THR A 27 21.09 2.16 -2.47
C THR A 27 22.15 2.33 -1.37
N THR A 28 22.53 3.57 -1.06
CA THR A 28 23.54 3.86 -0.03
C THR A 28 23.05 3.49 1.38
N TYR A 29 21.79 3.77 1.72
CA TYR A 29 21.16 3.31 2.97
C TYR A 29 21.11 1.78 3.05
N GLY A 30 20.74 1.10 1.96
CA GLY A 30 20.72 -0.36 1.89
C GLY A 30 22.11 -0.99 2.13
N LEU A 31 23.17 -0.38 1.59
CA LEU A 31 24.54 -0.81 1.87
C LEU A 31 24.91 -0.67 3.36
N LEU A 32 24.44 0.38 4.03
CA LEU A 32 24.62 0.53 5.48
C LEU A 32 23.84 -0.55 6.24
N LEU A 33 22.57 -0.75 5.89
CA LEU A 33 21.67 -1.69 6.57
C LEU A 33 22.08 -3.16 6.40
N ARG A 34 22.78 -3.51 5.31
CA ARG A 34 23.38 -4.85 5.14
C ARG A 34 24.26 -5.23 6.32
N ASP A 35 25.09 -4.29 6.78
CA ASP A 35 26.08 -4.54 7.84
C ASP A 35 25.56 -4.08 9.22
N TYR A 36 24.59 -3.15 9.24
CA TYR A 36 23.96 -2.60 10.46
C TYR A 36 22.43 -2.60 10.35
N PRO A 37 21.77 -3.77 10.41
CA PRO A 37 20.33 -3.89 10.15
C PRO A 37 19.43 -3.15 11.15
N MET A 38 19.98 -2.71 12.29
CA MET A 38 19.26 -2.00 13.36
C MET A 38 19.59 -0.50 13.42
N HIS A 39 20.27 0.05 12.40
CA HIS A 39 20.57 1.48 12.36
C HIS A 39 19.32 2.30 12.03
N ASN A 40 18.77 3.03 13.01
CA ASN A 40 17.49 3.72 12.88
C ASN A 40 17.49 4.79 11.79
N ASP A 41 18.46 5.70 11.77
CA ASP A 41 18.54 6.76 10.73
C ASP A 41 18.51 6.19 9.31
N ALA A 42 19.12 5.02 9.10
CA ALA A 42 19.20 4.42 7.78
C ALA A 42 17.92 3.68 7.39
N LYS A 43 17.19 3.11 8.37
CA LYS A 43 15.85 2.57 8.13
C LYS A 43 14.90 3.69 7.76
N ILE A 44 14.87 4.76 8.57
CA ILE A 44 14.03 5.93 8.35
C ILE A 44 14.38 6.56 7.00
N GLY A 45 15.66 6.77 6.73
CA GLY A 45 16.14 7.28 5.43
C GLY A 45 15.72 6.42 4.25
N ALA A 46 15.75 5.08 4.37
CA ALA A 46 15.27 4.18 3.32
C ALA A 46 13.76 4.30 3.07
N PHE A 47 12.93 4.37 4.12
CA PHE A 47 11.49 4.61 3.97
C PHE A 47 11.18 5.98 3.36
N LEU A 48 11.91 7.01 3.78
CA LEU A 48 11.75 8.34 3.20
C LEU A 48 12.17 8.37 1.72
N CYS A 49 13.16 7.55 1.31
CA CYS A 49 13.50 7.43 -0.12
C CYS A 49 12.34 6.84 -0.92
N ASP A 50 11.67 5.81 -0.39
CA ASP A 50 10.50 5.20 -1.03
C ASP A 50 9.38 6.23 -1.20
N ILE A 51 9.04 6.98 -0.13
CA ILE A 51 8.11 8.11 -0.19
C ILE A 51 8.57 9.15 -1.21
N GLY A 52 9.87 9.47 -1.25
CA GLY A 52 10.43 10.48 -2.15
C GLY A 52 10.36 10.11 -3.63
N MET A 53 10.39 8.80 -3.95
CA MET A 53 10.18 8.32 -5.31
C MET A 53 8.74 8.57 -5.80
N GLU A 54 7.76 8.59 -4.89
CA GLU A 54 6.37 8.94 -5.20
C GLU A 54 6.12 10.45 -5.11
N ASN A 55 6.65 11.08 -4.06
CA ASN A 55 6.38 12.47 -3.69
C ASN A 55 7.58 13.13 -3.00
N ASN A 56 8.37 13.87 -3.78
CA ASN A 56 9.56 14.59 -3.30
C ASN A 56 9.25 15.57 -2.15
N GLU A 57 8.19 16.37 -2.26
CA GLU A 57 7.90 17.42 -1.28
C GLU A 57 7.55 16.82 0.09
N GLU A 58 6.74 15.76 0.10
CA GLU A 58 6.37 15.03 1.32
C GLU A 58 7.60 14.40 1.99
N ALA A 59 8.48 13.76 1.20
CA ALA A 59 9.69 13.16 1.74
C ALA A 59 10.65 14.20 2.35
N GLN A 60 10.85 15.34 1.68
CA GLN A 60 11.71 16.43 2.22
C GLN A 60 11.10 17.01 3.51
N ALA A 61 9.79 17.26 3.53
CA ALA A 61 9.12 17.81 4.73
C ALA A 61 9.20 16.84 5.93
N LEU A 62 9.01 15.54 5.69
CA LEU A 62 9.16 14.52 6.73
C LEU A 62 10.62 14.41 7.21
N TYR A 63 11.59 14.50 6.30
CA TYR A 63 12.99 14.49 6.67
C TYR A 63 13.38 15.70 7.53
N ASP A 64 12.95 16.91 7.15
CA ASP A 64 13.19 18.12 7.95
C ASP A 64 12.56 18.00 9.34
N TYR A 65 11.32 17.50 9.41
CA TYR A 65 10.66 17.21 10.67
C TYR A 65 11.47 16.23 11.53
N TYR A 66 11.98 15.14 10.93
CA TYR A 66 12.82 14.17 11.62
C TYR A 66 14.07 14.83 12.23
N GLN A 67 14.77 15.66 11.45
CA GLN A 67 15.97 16.35 11.92
C GLN A 67 15.68 17.26 13.11
N ILE A 68 14.54 17.96 13.10
CA ILE A 68 14.11 18.82 14.22
C ILE A 68 13.88 17.95 15.46
N ILE A 69 13.05 16.91 15.38
CA ILE A 69 12.68 16.13 16.56
C ILE A 69 13.85 15.33 17.15
N LYS A 70 14.85 14.94 16.33
CA LYS A 70 16.09 14.33 16.83
C LYS A 70 16.87 15.22 17.78
N THR A 71 16.73 16.54 17.66
CA THR A 71 17.40 17.48 18.56
C THR A 71 16.62 17.77 19.83
N GLU A 72 15.32 17.49 19.83
CA GLU A 72 14.39 17.87 20.89
C GLU A 72 13.94 16.69 21.76
N GLN A 73 14.02 15.45 21.26
CA GLN A 73 13.39 14.28 21.87
C GLN A 73 14.30 13.04 21.79
N ASP A 74 14.39 12.28 22.88
CA ASP A 74 15.20 11.05 22.94
C ASP A 74 14.61 9.89 22.10
N ASN A 75 13.31 9.92 21.81
CA ASN A 75 12.57 8.87 21.10
C ASN A 75 12.16 9.27 19.66
N ALA A 76 12.90 10.21 19.04
CA ALA A 76 12.63 10.71 17.70
C ALA A 76 12.47 9.60 16.65
N ASP A 77 13.29 8.54 16.74
CA ASP A 77 13.24 7.40 15.82
C ASP A 77 11.92 6.65 15.88
N GLU A 78 11.41 6.41 17.09
CA GLU A 78 10.15 5.72 17.33
C GLU A 78 8.97 6.57 16.87
N ALA A 79 9.02 7.87 17.15
CA ALA A 79 8.01 8.83 16.71
C ALA A 79 7.93 8.89 15.18
N MET A 80 9.07 8.97 14.49
CA MET A 80 9.10 9.00 13.03
C MET A 80 8.64 7.67 12.40
N MET A 81 9.10 6.53 12.92
CA MET A 81 8.65 5.22 12.45
C MET A 81 7.13 5.02 12.62
N SER A 82 6.57 5.48 13.74
CA SER A 82 5.13 5.45 13.99
C SER A 82 4.36 6.33 13.01
N LEU A 83 4.88 7.53 12.72
CA LEU A 83 4.29 8.45 11.74
C LEU A 83 4.25 7.82 10.35
N ILE A 84 5.37 7.28 9.87
CA ILE A 84 5.48 6.61 8.56
C ILE A 84 4.49 5.43 8.48
N SER A 85 4.44 4.57 9.50
CA SER A 85 3.52 3.43 9.53
C SER A 85 2.05 3.84 9.52
N THR A 86 1.71 4.96 10.18
CA THR A 86 0.35 5.48 10.19
C THR A 86 -0.05 6.03 8.83
N LEU A 87 0.86 6.74 8.14
CA LEU A 87 0.62 7.23 6.79
C LEU A 87 0.36 6.07 5.81
N ASP A 88 1.19 5.04 5.84
CA ASP A 88 1.07 3.86 4.98
C ASP A 88 -0.26 3.12 5.20
N SER A 89 -0.58 2.80 6.46
CA SER A 89 -1.85 2.14 6.80
C SER A 89 -3.09 2.98 6.44
N THR A 90 -3.00 4.31 6.50
CA THR A 90 -4.10 5.18 6.08
C THR A 90 -4.27 5.18 4.57
N LYS A 91 -3.17 5.19 3.80
CA LYS A 91 -3.21 5.05 2.33
C LYS A 91 -3.87 3.73 1.94
N ASP A 92 -3.51 2.62 2.59
CA ASP A 92 -4.11 1.30 2.35
C ASP A 92 -5.62 1.28 2.65
N GLN A 93 -6.05 1.88 3.77
CA GLN A 93 -7.47 1.95 4.11
C GLN A 93 -8.27 2.75 3.08
N ILE A 94 -7.74 3.89 2.62
CA ILE A 94 -8.38 4.69 1.58
C ILE A 94 -8.45 3.90 0.27
N ALA A 95 -7.36 3.22 -0.11
CA ALA A 95 -7.34 2.39 -1.31
C ALA A 95 -8.39 1.27 -1.25
N GLN A 96 -8.58 0.63 -0.08
CA GLN A 96 -9.63 -0.37 0.12
C GLN A 96 -11.04 0.23 0.01
N LEU A 97 -11.27 1.43 0.57
CA LEU A 97 -12.57 2.12 0.45
C LEU A 97 -12.88 2.55 -0.98
N LEU A 98 -11.86 2.97 -1.74
CA LEU A 98 -11.98 3.38 -3.13
C LEU A 98 -11.94 2.21 -4.12
N SER A 99 -11.54 1.01 -3.67
CA SER A 99 -11.52 -0.17 -4.51
C SER A 99 -12.93 -0.40 -5.07
N PRO A 100 -13.08 -0.47 -6.40
CA PRO A 100 -14.39 -0.50 -7.02
C PRO A 100 -15.13 -1.72 -6.49
N THR A 101 -16.28 -1.47 -5.90
CA THR A 101 -17.16 -2.52 -5.41
C THR A 101 -17.97 -3.10 -6.58
N GLU A 102 -17.28 -3.46 -7.67
CA GLU A 102 -17.90 -4.06 -8.85
C GLU A 102 -18.77 -5.26 -8.45
N ASP A 103 -18.39 -5.99 -7.39
CA ASP A 103 -19.12 -7.14 -6.88
C ASP A 103 -20.27 -6.83 -5.90
N LYS A 104 -20.53 -5.57 -5.48
CA LYS A 104 -21.72 -5.28 -4.61
C LYS A 104 -22.79 -4.44 -5.27
N ILE A 105 -22.48 -3.70 -6.33
CA ILE A 105 -23.47 -2.85 -7.00
C ILE A 105 -24.27 -3.63 -8.05
N GLU A 106 -23.71 -4.66 -8.69
CA GLU A 106 -24.44 -5.51 -9.65
C GLU A 106 -25.28 -6.63 -9.01
N TYR A 107 -25.05 -6.95 -7.74
CA TYR A 107 -25.73 -8.06 -7.05
C TYR A 107 -27.02 -7.65 -6.30
N GLN A 108 -27.39 -6.37 -6.27
CA GLN A 108 -28.62 -5.97 -5.57
C GLN A 108 -29.91 -6.45 -6.28
N ASP A 109 -29.84 -6.78 -7.58
CA ASP A 109 -31.01 -7.22 -8.38
C ASP A 109 -30.73 -8.47 -9.25
N GLY A 110 -29.75 -9.31 -8.88
CA GLY A 110 -29.35 -10.48 -9.66
C GLY A 110 -29.35 -11.78 -8.85
N ILE A 111 -29.73 -12.90 -9.46
CA ILE A 111 -29.55 -14.24 -8.86
C ILE A 111 -28.20 -14.82 -9.26
N GLY A 112 -27.49 -15.46 -8.32
CA GLY A 112 -26.27 -16.18 -8.62
C GLY A 112 -26.55 -17.45 -9.43
N TYR A 113 -25.54 -17.95 -10.17
CA TYR A 113 -25.68 -19.19 -10.95
C TYR A 113 -26.04 -20.41 -10.09
N ARG A 114 -25.50 -20.48 -8.86
CA ARG A 114 -25.80 -21.57 -7.91
C ARG A 114 -27.25 -21.52 -7.45
N ASP A 115 -27.74 -20.33 -7.11
CA ASP A 115 -29.12 -20.10 -6.69
C ASP A 115 -30.09 -20.39 -7.85
N PHE A 116 -29.69 -20.07 -9.08
CA PHE A 116 -30.45 -20.44 -10.28
C PHE A 116 -30.54 -21.96 -10.47
N LEU A 117 -29.44 -22.70 -10.30
CA LEU A 117 -29.47 -24.16 -10.39
C LEU A 117 -30.37 -24.80 -9.31
N GLU A 118 -30.29 -24.29 -8.08
CA GLU A 118 -31.18 -24.75 -7.00
C GLU A 118 -32.65 -24.42 -7.30
N PHE A 119 -32.93 -23.27 -7.90
CA PHE A 119 -34.28 -22.91 -8.36
C PHE A 119 -34.79 -23.83 -9.47
N VAL A 120 -33.94 -24.19 -10.44
CA VAL A 120 -34.25 -25.14 -11.51
C VAL A 120 -34.56 -26.51 -10.94
N ASP A 121 -33.75 -27.02 -10.01
CA ASP A 121 -33.96 -28.31 -9.36
C ASP A 121 -35.27 -28.35 -8.58
N ASN A 122 -35.60 -27.28 -7.86
CA ASN A 122 -36.87 -27.15 -7.13
C ASN A 122 -38.10 -27.07 -8.06
N ARG A 123 -37.97 -26.42 -9.23
CA ARG A 123 -39.06 -26.31 -10.23
C ARG A 123 -39.22 -27.57 -11.08
N GLY A 124 -38.15 -28.33 -11.29
CA GLY A 124 -38.13 -29.56 -12.08
C GLY A 124 -38.20 -29.36 -13.61
N ASP A 125 -38.21 -28.12 -14.09
CA ASP A 125 -38.24 -27.76 -15.51
C ASP A 125 -37.44 -26.48 -15.75
N PHE A 126 -36.31 -26.63 -16.46
CA PHE A 126 -35.41 -25.53 -16.81
C PHE A 126 -36.11 -24.42 -17.59
N SER A 127 -36.99 -24.78 -18.54
CA SER A 127 -37.61 -23.79 -19.44
C SER A 127 -38.50 -22.83 -18.66
N ARG A 128 -39.30 -23.37 -17.73
CA ARG A 128 -40.17 -22.59 -16.85
C ARG A 128 -39.38 -21.80 -15.81
N ALA A 129 -38.36 -22.41 -15.22
CA ALA A 129 -37.51 -21.75 -14.24
C ALA A 129 -36.75 -20.56 -14.87
N PHE A 130 -36.26 -20.72 -16.10
CA PHE A 130 -35.61 -19.64 -16.83
C PHE A 130 -36.59 -18.53 -17.20
N GLU A 131 -37.79 -18.87 -17.69
CA GLU A 131 -38.83 -17.89 -18.01
C GLU A 131 -39.24 -17.06 -16.78
N ASP A 132 -39.52 -17.71 -15.65
CA ASP A 132 -39.88 -17.05 -14.39
C ASP A 132 -38.80 -16.06 -13.90
N VAL A 133 -37.53 -16.47 -13.98
CA VAL A 133 -36.39 -15.65 -13.56
C VAL A 133 -36.21 -14.45 -14.48
N MET A 134 -36.32 -14.65 -15.79
CA MET A 134 -36.13 -13.58 -16.80
C MET A 134 -37.21 -12.48 -16.71
N PHE A 135 -38.40 -12.79 -16.21
CA PHE A 135 -39.48 -11.81 -16.03
C PHE A 135 -39.50 -11.15 -14.64
N SER A 136 -38.86 -11.74 -13.64
CA SER A 136 -38.91 -11.26 -12.24
C SER A 136 -37.61 -10.62 -11.75
N THR A 137 -36.47 -10.87 -12.41
CA THR A 137 -35.15 -10.41 -11.95
C THR A 137 -34.21 -10.20 -13.15
N ARG A 138 -33.24 -9.30 -13.05
CA ARG A 138 -32.23 -9.14 -14.11
C ARG A 138 -31.25 -10.30 -14.07
N VAL A 139 -31.10 -10.99 -15.20
CA VAL A 139 -30.10 -12.06 -15.37
C VAL A 139 -28.82 -11.47 -15.97
N ILE A 140 -27.73 -11.51 -15.20
CA ILE A 140 -26.40 -11.11 -15.68
C ILE A 140 -25.64 -12.38 -16.07
N LEU A 141 -25.45 -12.59 -17.38
CA LEU A 141 -24.62 -13.67 -17.90
C LEU A 141 -23.20 -13.14 -18.08
N LYS A 142 -22.30 -13.42 -17.13
CA LYS A 142 -20.86 -13.26 -17.38
C LYS A 142 -20.44 -14.36 -18.37
N GLY A 143 -19.91 -13.94 -19.52
CA GLY A 143 -19.36 -14.85 -20.51
C GLY A 143 -18.27 -15.71 -19.90
N LYS A 144 -18.15 -16.95 -20.38
CA LYS A 144 -17.05 -17.84 -20.01
C LYS A 144 -15.74 -17.12 -20.37
N GLU A 145 -14.94 -16.76 -19.38
CA GLU A 145 -13.54 -16.40 -19.63
C GLU A 145 -12.89 -17.64 -20.27
N GLU A 146 -12.31 -17.46 -21.46
CA GLU A 146 -11.39 -18.44 -22.05
C GLU A 146 -10.05 -18.42 -21.33
#